data_AF-A0AAP0W9E0-F1
#
_entry.id   AF-A0AAP0W9E0-F1
#
_cell.length_a   1.000
_cell.length_b   1.000
_cell.length_c   1.000
_cell.angle_alpha   90.00
_cell.angle_beta   90.00
_cell.angle_gamma   90.00
#
_symmetry.space_group_name_H-M   'P 1'
#
loop_
_entity.id
_entity.type
_entity.pdbx_description
1 polymer ?
#
loop_
_entity_poly.entity_id
_entity_poly.type
_entity_poly.pdbx_seq_one_letter_code
_entity_poly.pdbx_strand_id
1 'polypeptide(L)'
;MDAIDKILQQGLAPKECAAALNELGKAFSESGDGDSAIQCWEQSMASYGKPGFAQAQLMKAYNAKRRACSQAGDGKGMELYSEKIDGLMQQSKDAIRYGF
;
A
#
# COMPACT_ATOMS: atom_id res chain seq x y z
N MET A 1 -17.87 5.46 8.62
CA MET A 1 -16.67 6.25 8.38
C MET A 1 -15.49 5.33 8.61
N ASP A 2 -14.91 4.85 7.51
CA ASP A 2 -13.69 4.04 7.53
C ASP A 2 -12.56 4.81 8.20
N ALA A 3 -11.70 4.12 8.95
CA ALA A 3 -10.60 4.75 9.70
C ALA A 3 -9.65 5.55 8.78
N ILE A 4 -9.51 5.11 7.53
CA ILE A 4 -8.78 5.79 6.47
C ILE A 4 -9.43 7.14 6.13
N ASP A 5 -10.74 7.16 5.86
CA ASP A 5 -11.49 8.38 5.51
C ASP A 5 -11.39 9.43 6.62
N LYS A 6 -11.42 8.99 7.88
CA LYS A 6 -11.22 9.88 9.03
C LYS A 6 -9.86 10.57 9.01
N ILE A 7 -8.78 9.87 8.65
CA ILE A 7 -7.43 10.45 8.55
C ILE A 7 -7.35 11.43 7.37
N LEU A 8 -7.95 11.08 6.22
CA LEU A 8 -7.97 11.93 5.04
C LEU A 8 -8.76 13.24 5.29
N GLN A 9 -9.84 13.18 6.08
CA GLN A 9 -10.66 14.33 6.43
C GLN A 9 -10.05 15.25 7.50
N GLN A 10 -8.99 14.83 8.19
CA GLN A 10 -8.34 15.66 9.23
C GLN A 10 -7.58 16.87 8.67
N GLY A 11 -7.45 17.00 7.34
CA GLY A 11 -6.72 18.10 6.73
C GLY A 11 -5.23 18.12 7.10
N LEU A 12 -4.69 16.94 7.44
CA LEU A 12 -3.28 16.76 7.79
C LEU A 12 -2.38 17.08 6.59
N ALA A 13 -1.16 17.52 6.88
CA ALA A 13 -0.14 17.64 5.86
C ALA A 13 0.08 16.26 5.17
N PRO A 14 0.45 16.21 3.88
CA PRO A 14 0.57 14.96 3.13
C PRO A 14 1.45 13.91 3.80
N LYS A 15 2.56 14.37 4.40
CA LYS A 15 3.51 13.53 5.15
C LYS A 15 2.92 12.96 6.44
N GLU A 16 2.21 13.78 7.21
CA GLU A 16 1.58 13.38 8.47
C GLU A 16 0.40 12.42 8.20
N CYS A 17 -0.39 12.72 7.18
CA CYS A 17 -1.44 11.83 6.69
C CYS A 17 -0.88 10.46 6.31
N ALA A 18 0.22 10.43 5.55
CA ALA A 18 0.88 9.18 5.18
C ALA A 18 1.47 8.44 6.38
N ALA A 19 2.04 9.14 7.36
CA ALA A 19 2.52 8.52 8.59
C ALA A 19 1.38 7.85 9.38
N ALA A 20 0.27 8.56 9.58
CA ALA A 20 -0.91 8.02 10.27
C ALA A 20 -1.50 6.80 9.54
N LEU A 21 -1.60 6.87 8.20
CA LEU A 21 -2.05 5.74 7.38
C LEU A 21 -1.08 4.55 7.45
N ASN A 22 0.23 4.80 7.54
CA ASN A 22 1.23 3.74 7.70
C ASN A 22 1.08 2.99 9.02
N GLU A 23 0.87 3.70 10.12
CA GLU A 23 0.64 3.11 11.43
C GLU A 23 -0.67 2.34 11.47
N LEU A 24 -1.74 2.89 10.89
CA LEU A 24 -3.02 2.22 10.77
C LEU A 24 -2.90 0.92 9.94
N GLY A 25 -2.21 0.97 8.81
CA GLY A 25 -1.96 -0.21 7.98
C GLY A 25 -1.14 -1.28 8.71
N LYS A 26 -0.17 -0.87 9.54
CA LYS A 26 0.59 -1.79 10.40
C LYS A 26 -0.33 -2.49 11.40
N ALA A 27 -1.21 -1.74 12.08
CA ALA A 27 -2.15 -2.29 13.04
C ALA A 27 -3.13 -3.29 12.39
N PHE A 28 -3.63 -3.00 11.19
CA PHE A 28 -4.46 -3.94 10.42
C PHE A 28 -3.69 -5.21 10.05
N SER A 29 -2.46 -5.08 9.55
CA SER A 29 -1.63 -6.23 9.21
C SER A 29 -1.31 -7.10 10.43
N GLU A 30 -1.07 -6.50 11.60
CA GLU A 30 -0.82 -7.22 12.86
C GLU A 30 -2.09 -7.93 13.36
N SER A 31 -3.27 -7.38 13.06
CA SER A 31 -4.57 -7.97 13.37
C SER A 31 -4.99 -9.07 12.39
N GLY A 32 -4.17 -9.37 11.38
CA GLY A 32 -4.44 -10.34 10.32
C GLY A 32 -5.26 -9.80 9.14
N ASP A 33 -5.65 -8.53 9.18
CA ASP A 33 -6.39 -7.87 8.12
C ASP A 33 -5.45 -7.27 7.07
N GLY A 34 -4.88 -8.14 6.24
CA GLY A 34 -3.95 -7.73 5.20
C GLY A 34 -4.58 -6.88 4.09
N ASP A 35 -5.90 -6.97 3.89
CA ASP A 35 -6.60 -6.19 2.86
C ASP A 35 -6.71 -4.72 3.26
N SER A 36 -7.18 -4.46 4.48
CA SER A 36 -7.24 -3.08 5.02
C SER A 36 -5.85 -2.48 5.17
N ALA A 37 -4.85 -3.30 5.51
CA ALA A 37 -3.45 -2.87 5.56
C ALA A 37 -2.95 -2.35 4.21
N ILE A 38 -3.22 -3.11 3.14
CA ILE A 38 -2.90 -2.71 1.77
C ILE A 38 -3.57 -1.38 1.43
N GLN A 39 -4.88 -1.25 1.68
CA GLN A 39 -5.60 -0.01 1.38
C GLN A 39 -5.01 1.20 2.10
N CYS A 40 -4.60 1.04 3.37
CA CYS A 40 -3.96 2.11 4.13
C CYS A 40 -2.64 2.55 3.49
N TRP A 41 -1.79 1.61 3.08
CA TRP A 41 -0.51 1.94 2.46
C TRP A 41 -0.67 2.48 1.03
N GLU A 42 -1.67 2.04 0.28
CA GLU A 42 -2.02 2.63 -1.03
C GLU A 42 -2.43 4.10 -0.87
N GLN A 43 -3.29 4.40 0.11
CA GLN A 43 -3.71 5.78 0.41
C GLN A 43 -2.54 6.62 0.93
N SER A 44 -1.66 6.04 1.75
CA SER A 44 -0.44 6.70 2.22
C SER A 44 0.46 7.12 1.07
N MET A 45 0.68 6.22 0.10
CA MET A 45 1.43 6.53 -1.12
C MET A 45 0.72 7.57 -2.00
N ALA A 46 -0.61 7.52 -2.12
CA ALA A 46 -1.37 8.51 -2.87
C ALA A 46 -1.28 9.91 -2.24
N SER A 47 -1.31 10.00 -0.91
CA SER A 47 -1.22 11.26 -0.18
C SER A 47 0.18 11.88 -0.26
N TYR A 48 1.25 11.12 0.03
CA TYR A 48 2.61 11.69 0.10
C TYR A 48 3.40 11.56 -1.20
N GLY A 49 3.04 10.62 -2.09
CA GLY A 49 3.65 10.43 -3.41
C GLY A 49 5.09 9.93 -3.41
N LYS A 50 5.76 9.85 -2.25
CA LYS A 50 7.17 9.45 -2.18
C LYS A 50 7.37 7.95 -1.89
N PRO A 51 8.33 7.32 -2.61
CA PRO A 51 8.91 6.03 -2.22
C PRO A 51 9.34 6.04 -0.75
N GLY A 52 9.01 4.99 0.00
CA GLY A 52 9.34 4.93 1.41
C GLY A 52 8.74 3.72 2.12
N PHE A 53 8.33 3.91 3.38
CA PHE A 53 7.78 2.83 4.21
C PHE A 53 6.56 2.16 3.58
N ALA A 54 5.58 2.95 3.13
CA ALA A 54 4.33 2.44 2.52
C ALA A 54 4.62 1.53 1.32
N GLN A 55 5.53 1.95 0.43
CA GLN A 55 5.92 1.18 -0.73
C GLN A 55 6.55 -0.17 -0.34
N ALA A 56 7.47 -0.17 0.63
CA ALA A 56 8.10 -1.41 1.10
C ALA A 56 7.06 -2.38 1.69
N GLN A 57 6.09 -1.87 2.43
CA GLN A 57 5.00 -2.68 2.97
C GLN A 57 4.06 -3.21 1.88
N LEU A 58 3.67 -2.37 0.91
CA LEU A 58 2.87 -2.79 -0.24
C LEU A 58 3.57 -3.90 -1.03
N MET A 59 4.87 -3.76 -1.29
CA MET A 59 5.63 -4.78 -2.01
C MET A 59 5.58 -6.12 -1.26
N LYS A 60 5.77 -6.10 0.06
CA LYS A 60 5.69 -7.31 0.89
C LYS A 60 4.28 -7.91 0.88
N ALA A 61 3.25 -7.08 1.03
CA ALA A 61 1.86 -7.50 1.09
C ALA A 61 1.36 -8.08 -0.23
N TYR A 62 1.67 -7.43 -1.37
CA TYR A 62 1.32 -7.93 -2.69
C TYR A 62 2.02 -9.25 -3.01
N ASN A 63 3.30 -9.38 -2.65
CA ASN A 63 3.99 -10.67 -2.82
C ASN A 63 3.35 -11.78 -2.00
N ALA A 64 2.96 -11.49 -0.75
CA ALA A 64 2.25 -12.44 0.10
C ALA A 64 0.89 -12.83 -0.49
N LYS A 65 0.10 -11.85 -0.94
CA LYS A 65 -1.20 -12.07 -1.59
C LYS A 65 -1.07 -12.86 -2.89
N ARG A 66 -0.11 -12.53 -3.76
CA ARG A 66 0.18 -13.30 -4.97
C ARG A 66 0.50 -14.76 -4.65
N ARG A 67 1.31 -15.03 -3.62
CA ARG A 67 1.61 -16.39 -3.15
C ARG A 67 0.37 -17.09 -2.59
N ALA A 68 -0.49 -16.38 -1.88
CA ALA A 68 -1.74 -16.94 -1.36
C ALA A 68 -2.71 -17.30 -2.52
N CYS A 69 -2.87 -16.42 -3.50
CA CYS A 69 -3.64 -16.69 -4.72
C CYS A 69 -3.06 -17.89 -5.48
N SER A 70 -1.73 -17.99 -5.58
CA SER A 70 -1.05 -19.15 -6.16
C SER A 70 -1.38 -20.46 -5.48
N GLN A 71 -1.36 -20.49 -4.15
CA GLN A 71 -1.73 -21.67 -3.37
C GLN A 71 -3.23 -21.99 -3.47
N ALA A 72 -4.08 -20.97 -3.59
CA ALA A 72 -5.53 -21.12 -3.74
C ALA A 72 -5.97 -21.47 -5.17
N GLY A 73 -5.05 -21.48 -6.16
CA GLY A 73 -5.39 -21.64 -7.56
C GLY A 73 -6.13 -20.43 -8.17
N ASP A 74 -6.10 -19.29 -7.51
CA ASP A 74 -6.77 -18.06 -7.93
C ASP A 74 -5.90 -17.31 -8.97
N GLY A 75 -6.07 -17.68 -10.24
CA GLY A 75 -5.36 -17.07 -11.36
C GLY A 75 -5.57 -15.55 -11.47
N LYS A 76 -6.78 -15.08 -11.17
CA LYS A 76 -7.12 -13.64 -11.27
C LYS A 76 -6.39 -12.81 -10.23
N GLY A 77 -6.35 -13.26 -8.98
CA GLY A 77 -5.60 -12.56 -7.94
C GLY A 77 -4.09 -12.61 -8.20
N MET A 78 -3.56 -13.70 -8.75
CA MET A 78 -2.15 -13.74 -9.14
C MET A 78 -1.79 -12.68 -10.17
N GLU A 79 -2.62 -12.49 -11.19
CA GLU A 79 -2.43 -11.46 -12.22
C GLU A 79 -2.57 -10.06 -11.61
N LEU A 80 -3.67 -9.80 -10.88
CA LEU A 80 -3.94 -8.53 -10.22
C LEU A 80 -2.77 -8.08 -9.32
N TYR A 81 -2.28 -8.97 -8.45
CA TYR A 81 -1.18 -8.62 -7.54
C TYR A 81 0.16 -8.54 -8.26
N SER A 82 0.33 -9.20 -9.41
CA SER A 82 1.53 -9.01 -10.25
C SER A 82 1.52 -7.63 -10.88
N GLU A 83 0.39 -7.22 -11.48
CA GLU A 83 0.23 -5.87 -12.05
C GLU A 83 0.45 -4.78 -11.00
N LYS A 84 -0.09 -4.96 -9.78
CA LYS A 84 0.13 -4.03 -8.67
C LYS A 84 1.62 -3.93 -8.28
N ILE A 85 2.37 -5.04 -8.28
CA ILE A 85 3.81 -5.03 -8.01
C ILE A 85 4.57 -4.30 -9.11
N ASP A 86 4.26 -4.59 -10.38
CA ASP A 86 4.91 -3.92 -11.52
C ASP A 86 4.64 -2.42 -11.53
N GLY A 87 3.39 -2.00 -11.29
CA GLY A 87 3.02 -0.59 -11.15
C GLY A 87 3.75 0.11 -10.02
N LEU A 88 3.85 -0.54 -8.84
CA LEU A 88 4.61 -0.03 -7.70
C LEU A 88 6.11 0.16 -8.04
N MET A 89 6.68 -0.79 -8.78
CA MET A 89 8.09 -0.72 -9.22
C MET A 89 8.32 0.36 -10.27
N GLN A 90 7.37 0.57 -11.20
CA GLN A 90 7.43 1.66 -12.17
C GLN A 90 7.37 3.02 -11.47
N GLN A 91 6.38 3.24 -10.59
CA GLN A 91 6.27 4.48 -9.81
C GLN A 91 7.54 4.77 -9.01
N SER A 92 8.16 3.74 -8.44
CA SER A 92 9.44 3.89 -7.75
C SER A 92 10.57 4.34 -8.67
N LYS A 93 10.66 3.74 -9.86
CA LYS A 93 11.69 4.08 -10.85
C LYS A 93 11.51 5.51 -11.36
N ASP A 94 10.28 5.93 -11.62
CA ASP A 94 9.97 7.30 -12.04
C ASP A 94 10.27 8.31 -10.93
N ALA A 95 9.92 8.00 -9.68
CA ALA A 95 10.26 8.86 -8.55
C ALA A 95 11.78 9.01 -8.34
N ILE A 96 12.55 7.94 -8.56
CA ILE A 96 14.03 7.97 -8.50
C ILE A 96 14.61 8.72 -9.71
N ARG A 97 14.07 8.48 -10.91
CA ARG A 97 14.56 9.07 -12.17
C ARG A 97 14.26 10.56 -12.27
N TYR A 98 13.12 11.02 -11.77
CA TYR A 98 12.67 12.41 -11.86
C TYR A 98 12.85 13.22 -10.58
N GLY A 99 13.33 12.60 -9.49
CA GLY A 99 13.83 13.29 -8.29
C GLY A 99 12.79 14.14 -7.58
N PHE A 100 11.91 13.51 -6.79
CA PHE A 100 11.04 14.19 -5.82
C PHE A 100 11.66 14.34 -4.43
#